data_AF-A0A315ZGK4-F1
#
_entry.id   AF-A0A315ZGK4-F1
#
_cell.length_a   1.000
_cell.length_b   1.000
_cell.length_c   1.000
_cell.angle_alpha   90.00
_cell.angle_beta   90.00
_cell.angle_gamma   90.00
#
_symmetry.space_group_name_H-M   'P 1'
#
loop_
_entity.id
_entity.type
_entity.pdbx_description
1 polymer ?
#
loop_
_entity_poly.entity_id
_entity_poly.type
_entity_poly.pdbx_seq_one_letter_code
_entity_poly.pdbx_strand_id
1 'polypeptide(L)'
;MSLNDRYFYLCYTKRIHEYVKIDSYKNWEKGQAKENYQKIEEFYLDELKINHSKLHELREYFKLYDDLYRKYRNGNVERKKLFDNYNELLVWYDEQEGCCHYCQISQDELYKIVSIRDGNMTLNQKSKRSKGTLEIEKLDPNEGYTFENSVLACPFCNNAKSNLISEKDWREFFAPKMREYLNSILIDKSE
;
A
#
# COMPACT_ATOMS: atom_id res chain seq x y z
N MET A 1 -26.04 1.66 -1.22
CA MET A 1 -24.62 1.69 -0.80
C MET A 1 -24.51 0.92 0.50
N SER A 2 -23.64 -0.08 0.58
CA SER A 2 -23.49 -0.90 1.79
C SER A 2 -22.89 -0.09 2.95
N LEU A 3 -22.93 -0.62 4.17
CA LEU A 3 -22.26 0.03 5.31
C LEU A 3 -20.76 0.21 5.08
N ASN A 4 -20.10 -0.80 4.50
CA ASN A 4 -18.68 -0.77 4.16
C ASN A 4 -18.38 0.32 3.14
N ASP A 5 -19.20 0.45 2.09
CA ASP A 5 -19.03 1.48 1.06
C ASP A 5 -19.22 2.89 1.63
N ARG A 6 -20.16 3.07 2.57
CA ARG A 6 -20.37 4.35 3.27
C ARG A 6 -19.17 4.71 4.13
N TYR A 7 -18.68 3.76 4.93
CA TYR A 7 -17.49 3.95 5.74
C TYR A 7 -16.27 4.30 4.87
N PHE A 8 -16.06 3.51 3.81
CA PHE A 8 -14.99 3.73 2.84
C PHE A 8 -15.05 5.12 2.22
N TYR A 9 -16.24 5.55 1.78
CA TYR A 9 -16.45 6.86 1.20
C TYR A 9 -16.06 7.99 2.16
N LEU A 10 -16.45 7.91 3.43
CA LEU A 10 -16.11 8.93 4.42
C LEU A 10 -14.60 8.95 4.71
N CYS A 11 -14.00 7.78 4.93
CA CYS A 11 -12.60 7.66 5.34
C CYS A 11 -11.60 7.90 4.18
N TYR A 12 -11.84 7.36 3.00
CA TYR A 12 -10.83 7.33 1.94
C TYR A 12 -11.17 8.23 0.75
N THR A 13 -12.45 8.40 0.42
CA THR A 13 -12.86 9.32 -0.65
C THR A 13 -12.93 10.76 -0.14
N LYS A 14 -13.66 11.00 0.96
CA LYS A 14 -13.80 12.33 1.58
C LYS A 14 -12.67 12.67 2.53
N ARG A 15 -11.90 11.67 2.97
CA ARG A 15 -10.74 11.83 3.86
C ARG A 15 -11.09 12.58 5.14
N ILE A 16 -12.21 12.18 5.77
CA ILE A 16 -12.71 12.81 6.99
C ILE A 16 -11.86 12.35 8.19
N HIS A 17 -10.72 12.99 8.38
CA HIS A 17 -9.82 12.75 9.51
C HIS A 17 -9.63 13.98 10.40
N GLU A 18 -10.32 15.07 10.06
CA GLU A 18 -10.24 16.36 10.74
C GLU A 18 -11.62 17.02 10.76
N TYR A 19 -11.95 17.80 11.78
CA TYR A 19 -13.24 18.49 11.90
C TYR A 19 -13.57 19.38 10.69
N VAL A 20 -12.56 20.05 10.12
CA VAL A 20 -12.76 20.89 8.91
C VAL A 20 -13.27 20.08 7.71
N LYS A 21 -12.93 18.79 7.63
CA LYS A 21 -13.43 17.89 6.59
C LYS A 21 -14.88 17.48 6.85
N ILE A 22 -15.31 17.39 8.12
CA ILE A 22 -16.72 17.22 8.49
C ILE A 22 -17.50 18.46 8.08
N ASP A 23 -17.04 19.66 8.43
CA ASP A 23 -17.69 20.92 8.05
C ASP A 23 -17.88 20.99 6.52
N SER A 24 -16.80 20.73 5.77
CA SER A 24 -16.83 20.70 4.30
C SER A 24 -17.79 19.64 3.75
N TYR A 25 -17.87 18.47 4.38
CA TYR A 25 -18.76 17.38 3.96
C TYR A 25 -20.23 17.71 4.22
N LYS A 26 -20.52 18.39 5.33
CA LYS A 26 -21.87 18.79 5.74
C LYS A 26 -22.34 20.13 5.19
N ASN A 27 -21.44 20.86 4.51
CA ASN A 27 -21.64 22.26 4.13
C ASN A 27 -21.96 23.15 5.34
N TRP A 28 -21.29 22.91 6.46
CA TRP A 28 -21.40 23.75 7.65
C TRP A 28 -20.38 24.89 7.63
N GLU A 29 -20.63 25.91 8.46
CA GLU A 29 -19.63 26.93 8.75
C GLU A 29 -18.41 26.32 9.45
N LYS A 30 -17.24 26.92 9.23
CA LYS A 30 -15.97 26.42 9.78
C LYS A 30 -16.01 26.45 11.31
N GLY A 31 -15.83 25.28 11.92
CA GLY A 31 -15.83 25.11 13.37
C GLY A 31 -17.08 24.43 13.92
N GLN A 32 -18.18 24.37 13.16
CA GLN A 32 -19.45 23.80 13.60
C GLN A 32 -19.32 22.33 14.01
N ALA A 33 -18.51 21.54 13.31
CA ALA A 33 -18.30 20.14 13.66
C ALA A 33 -17.68 19.95 15.05
N LYS A 34 -16.89 20.91 15.56
CA LYS A 34 -16.35 20.85 16.93
C LYS A 34 -17.38 21.22 17.99
N GLU A 35 -18.41 21.98 17.61
CA GLU A 35 -19.54 22.27 18.50
C GLU A 35 -20.46 21.04 18.59
N ASN A 36 -20.63 20.34 17.47
CA ASN A 36 -21.53 19.19 17.38
C ASN A 36 -20.91 17.88 17.88
N TYR A 37 -19.59 17.71 17.79
CA TYR A 37 -18.89 16.47 18.14
C TYR A 37 -17.64 16.76 18.97
N GLN A 38 -17.50 16.09 20.11
CA GLN A 38 -16.30 16.13 20.95
C GLN A 38 -15.15 15.32 20.33
N LYS A 39 -15.50 14.22 19.65
CA LYS A 39 -14.56 13.34 18.93
C LYS A 39 -15.05 13.11 17.50
N ILE A 40 -14.12 13.05 16.55
CA ILE A 40 -14.42 12.66 15.15
C ILE A 40 -15.11 11.29 15.10
N GLU A 41 -14.82 10.40 16.05
CA GLU A 41 -15.51 9.11 16.17
C GLU A 41 -17.03 9.25 16.30
N GLU A 42 -17.52 10.24 17.06
CA GLU A 42 -18.95 10.47 17.28
C GLU A 42 -19.65 10.81 15.96
N PHE A 43 -18.99 11.60 15.10
CA PHE A 43 -19.48 11.85 13.75
C PHE A 43 -19.66 10.56 12.94
N TYR A 44 -18.74 9.60 13.04
CA TYR A 44 -18.88 8.34 12.31
C TYR A 44 -20.04 7.48 12.84
N LEU A 45 -20.24 7.44 14.16
CA LEU A 45 -21.34 6.72 14.79
C LEU A 45 -22.69 7.28 14.33
N ASP A 46 -22.84 8.60 14.38
CA ASP A 46 -24.05 9.30 13.98
C ASP A 46 -24.31 9.21 12.48
N GLU A 47 -23.29 9.47 11.66
CA GLU A 47 -23.42 9.48 10.22
C GLU A 47 -23.76 8.11 9.67
N LEU A 48 -23.08 7.07 10.17
CA LEU A 48 -23.31 5.71 9.71
C LEU A 48 -24.52 5.06 10.39
N LYS A 49 -25.04 5.65 11.48
CA LYS A 49 -26.11 5.13 12.33
C LYS A 49 -25.73 3.78 12.95
N ILE A 50 -24.56 3.74 13.57
CA ILE A 50 -23.97 2.54 14.16
C ILE A 50 -23.49 2.80 15.58
N ASN A 51 -23.24 1.72 16.34
CA ASN A 51 -22.64 1.79 17.67
C ASN A 51 -21.11 1.59 17.60
N HIS A 52 -20.43 1.78 18.75
CA HIS A 52 -18.98 1.62 18.86
C HIS A 52 -18.49 0.23 18.44
N SER A 53 -19.23 -0.84 18.82
CA SER A 53 -18.86 -2.22 18.43
C SER A 53 -18.81 -2.36 16.92
N LYS A 54 -19.82 -1.83 16.22
CA LYS A 54 -19.89 -1.94 14.76
C LYS A 54 -18.86 -1.05 14.06
N LEU A 55 -18.55 0.10 14.63
CA LEU A 55 -17.45 0.94 14.13
C LEU A 55 -16.08 0.26 14.31
N HIS A 56 -15.87 -0.43 15.43
CA HIS A 56 -14.67 -1.24 15.66
C HIS A 56 -14.56 -2.37 14.63
N GLU A 57 -15.65 -3.11 14.37
CA GLU A 57 -15.68 -4.13 13.31
C GLU A 57 -15.33 -3.56 11.94
N LEU A 58 -15.82 -2.38 11.59
CA LEU A 58 -15.47 -1.70 10.34
C LEU A 58 -13.98 -1.36 10.27
N ARG A 59 -13.42 -0.83 11.36
CA ARG A 59 -11.98 -0.53 11.43
C ARG A 59 -11.13 -1.79 11.26
N GLU A 60 -11.50 -2.89 11.91
CA GLU A 60 -10.80 -4.17 11.74
C GLU A 60 -10.96 -4.72 10.32
N TYR A 61 -12.16 -4.63 9.73
CA TYR A 61 -12.40 -5.03 8.34
C TYR A 61 -11.50 -4.27 7.35
N PHE A 62 -11.32 -2.96 7.56
CA PHE A 62 -10.49 -2.11 6.69
C PHE A 62 -9.01 -2.05 7.09
N LYS A 63 -8.56 -2.81 8.10
CA LYS A 63 -7.19 -2.75 8.62
C LYS A 63 -6.13 -2.99 7.55
N LEU A 64 -6.28 -4.08 6.77
CA LEU A 64 -5.36 -4.39 5.69
C LEU A 64 -5.38 -3.31 4.60
N TYR A 65 -6.58 -2.85 4.22
CA TYR A 65 -6.71 -1.77 3.24
C TYR A 65 -6.00 -0.49 3.73
N ASP A 66 -6.16 -0.12 5.00
CA ASP A 66 -5.50 1.03 5.60
C ASP A 66 -3.97 0.92 5.58
N ASP A 67 -3.45 -0.25 5.90
CA ASP A 67 -2.02 -0.55 5.80
C ASP A 67 -1.52 -0.37 4.36
N LEU A 68 -2.22 -0.92 3.37
CA LEU A 68 -1.89 -0.76 1.94
C LEU A 68 -1.99 0.70 1.50
N TYR A 69 -3.03 1.42 1.93
CA TYR A 69 -3.24 2.83 1.60
C TYR A 69 -2.09 3.70 2.13
N ARG A 70 -1.71 3.52 3.40
CA ARG A 70 -0.56 4.22 4.00
C ARG A 70 0.75 3.87 3.30
N LYS A 71 0.94 2.59 2.97
CA LYS A 71 2.18 2.05 2.38
C LYS A 71 2.38 2.48 0.93
N TYR A 72 1.31 2.50 0.13
CA TYR A 72 1.41 2.60 -1.33
C TYR A 72 0.70 3.79 -1.96
N ARG A 73 -0.39 4.29 -1.36
CA ARG A 73 -1.22 5.37 -1.94
C ARG A 73 -0.88 6.74 -1.39
N ASN A 74 -0.43 6.83 -0.14
CA ASN A 74 -0.25 8.10 0.57
C ASN A 74 0.63 9.08 -0.23
N GLY A 75 0.02 10.15 -0.76
CA GLY A 75 0.69 11.15 -1.61
C GLY A 75 0.89 10.77 -3.08
N ASN A 76 0.83 9.48 -3.45
CA ASN A 76 0.95 9.06 -4.84
C ASN A 76 -0.43 9.09 -5.55
N VAL A 77 -0.72 10.20 -6.22
CA VAL A 77 -2.01 10.42 -6.91
C VAL A 77 -2.20 9.55 -8.15
N GLU A 78 -1.13 9.09 -8.79
CA GLU A 78 -1.20 8.24 -9.99
C GLU A 78 -1.80 6.87 -9.68
N ARG A 79 -1.62 6.39 -8.45
CA ARG A 79 -2.20 5.13 -7.96
C ARG A 79 -3.66 5.24 -7.55
N LYS A 80 -4.32 6.39 -7.73
CA LYS A 80 -5.72 6.59 -7.28
C LYS A 80 -6.65 5.48 -7.75
N LYS A 81 -6.55 5.06 -9.01
CA LYS A 81 -7.42 4.01 -9.59
C LYS A 81 -7.36 2.70 -8.81
N LEU A 82 -6.16 2.24 -8.43
CA LEU A 82 -5.97 1.03 -7.62
C LEU A 82 -6.64 1.13 -6.24
N PHE A 83 -6.78 2.35 -5.69
CA PHE A 83 -7.30 2.59 -4.34
C PHE A 83 -8.71 3.19 -4.33
N ASP A 84 -9.40 3.26 -5.47
CA ASP A 84 -10.79 3.72 -5.50
C ASP A 84 -11.78 2.59 -5.18
N ASN A 85 -11.36 1.32 -5.35
CA ASN A 85 -12.14 0.13 -5.04
C ASN A 85 -11.37 -0.77 -4.05
N TYR A 86 -11.81 -0.78 -2.79
CA TYR A 86 -11.14 -1.54 -1.73
C TYR A 86 -11.21 -3.05 -1.96
N ASN A 87 -12.33 -3.59 -2.46
CA ASN A 87 -12.47 -5.03 -2.66
C ASN A 87 -11.54 -5.52 -3.77
N GLU A 88 -11.53 -4.83 -4.93
CA GLU A 88 -10.63 -5.18 -6.02
C GLU A 88 -9.15 -5.05 -5.62
N LEU A 89 -8.79 -4.02 -4.84
CA LEU A 89 -7.42 -3.90 -4.33
C LEU A 89 -7.01 -5.06 -3.43
N LEU A 90 -7.89 -5.49 -2.53
CA LEU A 90 -7.58 -6.58 -1.60
C LEU A 90 -7.43 -7.91 -2.33
N VAL A 91 -8.30 -8.18 -3.30
CA VAL A 91 -8.18 -9.36 -4.18
C VAL A 91 -6.88 -9.30 -4.98
N TRP A 92 -6.63 -8.19 -5.68
CA TRP A 92 -5.39 -8.00 -6.45
C TRP A 92 -4.14 -8.19 -5.59
N TYR A 93 -4.14 -7.68 -4.35
CA TYR A 93 -2.98 -7.78 -3.45
C TYR A 93 -2.73 -9.22 -2.98
N ASP A 94 -3.81 -9.96 -2.68
CA ASP A 94 -3.74 -11.37 -2.28
C ASP A 94 -3.15 -12.25 -3.40
N GLU A 95 -3.58 -12.01 -4.65
CA GLU A 95 -3.06 -12.68 -5.85
C GLU A 95 -1.55 -12.45 -6.10
N GLN A 96 -0.93 -11.45 -5.47
CA GLN A 96 0.53 -11.25 -5.56
C GLN A 96 1.32 -12.15 -4.62
N GLU A 97 0.64 -12.89 -3.73
CA GLU A 97 1.22 -13.87 -2.80
C GLU A 97 2.33 -13.30 -1.89
N GLY A 98 2.31 -11.98 -1.65
CA GLY A 98 3.35 -11.31 -0.87
C GLY A 98 4.77 -11.44 -1.46
N CYS A 99 4.89 -11.66 -2.78
CA CYS A 99 6.13 -11.94 -3.47
C CYS A 99 6.44 -10.93 -4.58
N CYS A 100 7.71 -10.84 -4.96
CA CYS A 100 8.14 -10.10 -6.14
C CYS A 100 7.73 -10.86 -7.41
N HIS A 101 6.95 -10.22 -8.27
CA HIS A 101 6.46 -10.76 -9.54
C HIS A 101 7.56 -11.29 -10.49
N TYR A 102 8.80 -10.78 -10.35
CA TYR A 102 9.93 -11.21 -11.17
C TYR A 102 10.78 -12.29 -10.50
N CYS A 103 11.49 -11.94 -9.43
CA CYS A 103 12.46 -12.84 -8.81
C CYS A 103 11.87 -13.72 -7.70
N GLN A 104 10.56 -13.61 -7.43
CA GLN A 104 9.83 -14.42 -6.45
C GLN A 104 10.35 -14.33 -5.01
N ILE A 105 11.16 -13.31 -4.68
CA ILE A 105 11.51 -13.04 -3.29
C ILE A 105 10.28 -12.54 -2.54
N SER A 106 10.01 -13.14 -1.39
CA SER A 106 8.92 -12.75 -0.50
C SER A 106 9.23 -11.49 0.30
N GLN A 107 8.18 -10.85 0.84
CA GLN A 107 8.33 -9.72 1.75
C GLN A 107 9.16 -10.08 3.00
N ASP A 108 9.02 -11.31 3.52
CA ASP A 108 9.74 -11.79 4.70
C ASP A 108 11.22 -12.03 4.40
N GLU A 109 11.56 -12.59 3.24
CA GLU A 109 12.95 -12.72 2.80
C GLU A 109 13.61 -11.35 2.64
N LEU A 110 12.88 -10.33 2.14
CA LEU A 110 13.41 -8.96 2.08
C LEU A 110 13.67 -8.39 3.48
N TYR A 111 12.79 -8.63 4.45
CA TYR A 111 13.05 -8.23 5.84
C TYR A 111 14.24 -8.96 6.45
N LYS A 112 14.44 -10.25 6.13
CA LYS A 112 15.65 -10.99 6.51
C LYS A 112 16.91 -10.35 5.90
N ILE A 113 16.87 -9.95 4.63
CA ILE A 113 17.99 -9.23 3.99
C ILE A 113 18.27 -7.89 4.71
N VAL A 114 17.24 -7.13 5.08
CA VAL A 114 17.40 -5.88 5.86
C VAL A 114 18.12 -6.17 7.17
N SER A 115 17.70 -7.22 7.89
CA SER A 115 18.34 -7.64 9.15
C SER A 115 19.79 -8.07 8.94
N ILE A 116 20.09 -8.82 7.88
CA ILE A 116 21.46 -9.24 7.50
C ILE A 116 22.34 -8.03 7.21
N ARG A 117 21.77 -6.95 6.67
CA ARG A 117 22.45 -5.68 6.39
C ARG A 117 22.29 -4.66 7.53
N ASP A 118 22.29 -5.12 8.77
CA ASP A 118 22.32 -4.30 9.99
C ASP A 118 21.17 -3.28 10.05
N GLY A 119 19.98 -3.69 9.60
CA GLY A 119 18.76 -2.88 9.63
C GLY A 119 18.57 -1.96 8.43
N ASN A 120 19.44 -2.02 7.41
CA ASN A 120 19.32 -1.20 6.21
C ASN A 120 19.60 -1.97 4.93
N MET A 121 18.60 -2.09 4.04
CA MET A 121 18.78 -2.72 2.73
C MET A 121 19.84 -2.02 1.86
N THR A 122 19.96 -0.70 1.97
CA THR A 122 20.85 0.10 1.11
C THR A 122 22.29 0.08 1.62
N LEU A 123 23.25 -0.12 0.72
CA LEU A 123 24.67 -0.12 1.10
C LEU A 123 25.19 1.28 1.48
N ASN A 124 24.54 2.33 0.99
CA ASN A 124 24.92 3.73 1.27
C ASN A 124 24.16 4.34 2.45
N GLN A 125 23.44 3.52 3.23
CA GLN A 125 22.67 3.93 4.41
C GLN A 125 21.56 4.97 4.16
N LYS A 126 21.14 5.17 2.89
CA LYS A 126 20.03 6.08 2.57
C LYS A 126 18.69 5.49 3.01
N SER A 127 17.74 6.36 3.35
CA SER A 127 16.42 5.96 3.85
C SER A 127 15.47 5.43 2.77
N LYS A 128 15.65 5.84 1.50
CA LYS A 128 14.82 5.34 0.39
C LYS A 128 15.08 3.84 0.21
N ARG A 129 14.02 3.02 0.30
CA ARG A 129 14.05 1.54 0.22
C ARG A 129 14.81 0.83 1.35
N SER A 130 15.25 1.55 2.39
CA SER A 130 16.01 0.95 3.49
C SER A 130 15.27 -0.19 4.19
N LYS A 131 13.94 -0.12 4.24
CA LYS A 131 13.05 -1.08 4.91
C LYS A 131 12.78 -2.36 4.12
N GLY A 132 13.23 -2.48 2.87
CA GLY A 132 13.01 -3.69 2.09
C GLY A 132 11.56 -4.02 1.76
N THR A 133 10.72 -3.00 1.65
CA THR A 133 9.31 -3.15 1.34
C THR A 133 9.10 -3.44 -0.16
N LEU A 134 8.30 -4.46 -0.51
CA LEU A 134 7.80 -4.65 -1.88
C LEU A 134 7.10 -3.37 -2.37
N GLU A 135 7.32 -2.99 -3.62
CA GLU A 135 6.81 -1.77 -4.24
C GLU A 135 5.76 -2.11 -5.32
N ILE A 136 4.80 -1.21 -5.56
CA ILE A 136 3.92 -1.32 -6.75
C ILE A 136 4.66 -0.77 -7.96
N GLU A 137 4.87 -1.62 -8.96
CA GLU A 137 5.54 -1.31 -10.22
C GLU A 137 4.57 -1.46 -11.39
N LYS A 138 4.81 -0.70 -12.46
CA LYS A 138 4.11 -0.84 -13.74
C LYS A 138 4.81 -1.85 -14.65
N LEU A 139 4.04 -2.73 -15.29
CA LEU A 139 4.57 -3.67 -16.29
C LEU A 139 5.02 -2.89 -17.55
N ASP A 140 4.11 -2.10 -18.12
CA ASP A 140 4.39 -1.13 -19.18
C ASP A 140 4.55 0.28 -18.57
N PRO A 141 5.73 0.92 -18.71
CA PRO A 141 5.97 2.27 -18.20
C PRO A 141 5.16 3.36 -18.92
N ASN A 142 4.63 3.12 -20.10
CA ASN A 142 3.82 4.08 -20.86
C ASN A 142 2.36 4.11 -20.40
N GLU A 143 1.90 3.04 -19.75
CA GLU A 143 0.56 2.92 -19.21
C GLU A 143 0.46 3.46 -17.77
N GLY A 144 -0.76 3.66 -17.29
CA GLY A 144 -1.03 4.08 -15.91
C GLY A 144 -0.97 2.92 -14.90
N TYR A 145 -1.12 3.23 -13.61
CA TYR A 145 -1.36 2.20 -12.58
C TYR A 145 -2.81 1.70 -12.68
N THR A 146 -2.98 0.47 -13.16
CA THR A 146 -4.24 -0.31 -13.17
C THR A 146 -3.99 -1.71 -12.62
N PHE A 147 -5.03 -2.49 -12.32
CA PHE A 147 -4.87 -3.84 -11.79
C PHE A 147 -4.14 -4.77 -12.77
N GLU A 148 -4.33 -4.55 -14.08
CA GLU A 148 -3.73 -5.33 -15.16
C GLU A 148 -2.29 -4.90 -15.47
N ASN A 149 -1.95 -3.63 -15.22
CA ASN A 149 -0.62 -3.08 -15.51
C ASN A 149 0.24 -2.90 -14.24
N SER A 150 -0.23 -3.33 -13.06
CA SER A 150 0.51 -3.18 -11.81
C SER A 150 0.80 -4.52 -11.15
N VAL A 151 2.00 -4.65 -10.60
CA VAL A 151 2.45 -5.82 -9.85
C VAL A 151 3.26 -5.42 -8.61
N LEU A 152 3.45 -6.35 -7.68
CA LEU A 152 4.45 -6.17 -6.63
C LEU A 152 5.86 -6.54 -7.15
N ALA A 153 6.81 -5.64 -6.93
CA ALA A 153 8.21 -5.88 -7.25
C ALA A 153 9.10 -5.55 -6.05
N CYS A 154 10.16 -6.32 -5.85
CA CYS A 154 11.14 -5.98 -4.82
C CYS A 154 11.95 -4.73 -5.23
N PRO A 155 12.50 -3.98 -4.26
CA PRO A 155 13.32 -2.81 -4.54
C PRO A 155 14.50 -3.06 -5.49
N PHE A 156 15.05 -4.28 -5.49
CA PHE A 156 16.14 -4.68 -6.39
C PHE A 156 15.67 -4.76 -7.84
N CYS A 157 14.60 -5.52 -8.11
CA CYS A 157 14.07 -5.67 -9.46
C CYS A 157 13.52 -4.36 -10.01
N ASN A 158 12.66 -3.66 -9.26
CA ASN A 158 12.07 -2.41 -9.71
C ASN A 158 13.16 -1.37 -10.08
N ASN A 159 14.18 -1.24 -9.24
CA ASN A 159 15.26 -0.29 -9.50
C ASN A 159 16.15 -0.66 -10.69
N ALA A 160 16.47 -1.96 -10.84
CA ALA A 160 17.38 -2.42 -11.88
C ALA A 160 16.70 -2.48 -13.26
N LYS A 161 15.42 -2.87 -13.33
CA LYS A 161 14.62 -2.81 -14.56
C LYS A 161 14.43 -1.36 -15.03
N SER A 162 14.08 -0.48 -14.10
CA SER A 162 13.78 0.93 -14.39
C SER A 162 12.73 1.04 -15.52
N ASN A 163 12.76 2.15 -16.26
CA ASN A 163 12.07 2.34 -17.54
C ASN A 163 12.96 1.95 -18.75
N LEU A 164 14.04 1.21 -18.52
CA LEU A 164 15.06 0.92 -19.55
C LEU A 164 14.94 -0.48 -20.13
N ILE A 165 14.33 -1.41 -19.38
CA ILE A 165 14.21 -2.82 -19.76
C ILE A 165 12.72 -3.20 -19.71
N SER A 166 12.25 -3.90 -20.75
CA SER A 166 10.87 -4.37 -20.80
C SER A 166 10.59 -5.40 -19.69
N GLU A 167 9.32 -5.56 -19.33
CA GLU A 167 8.87 -6.63 -18.42
C GLU A 167 9.39 -8.00 -18.87
N LYS A 168 9.21 -8.30 -20.17
CA LYS A 168 9.58 -9.57 -20.78
C LYS A 168 11.09 -9.81 -20.70
N ASP A 169 11.90 -8.84 -21.12
CA ASP A 169 13.36 -8.99 -21.12
C ASP A 169 13.90 -9.08 -19.69
N TRP A 170 13.32 -8.33 -18.75
CA TRP A 170 13.70 -8.41 -17.35
C TRP A 170 13.42 -9.80 -16.78
N ARG A 171 12.24 -10.34 -17.04
CA ARG A 171 11.85 -11.69 -16.63
C ARG A 171 12.74 -12.77 -17.22
N GLU A 172 13.05 -12.67 -18.51
CA GLU A 172 13.81 -13.69 -19.24
C GLU A 172 15.30 -13.69 -18.85
N PHE A 173 15.95 -12.52 -18.86
CA PHE A 173 17.41 -12.46 -18.77
C PHE A 173 17.92 -12.16 -17.35
N PHE A 174 17.18 -11.38 -16.56
CA PHE A 174 17.72 -10.79 -15.33
C PHE A 174 17.09 -11.31 -14.04
N ALA A 175 15.78 -11.60 -14.04
CA ALA A 175 15.07 -12.03 -12.85
C ALA A 175 15.63 -13.34 -12.23
N PRO A 176 16.01 -14.38 -13.01
CA PRO A 176 16.63 -15.58 -12.44
C PRO A 176 17.96 -15.27 -11.74
N LYS A 177 18.81 -14.44 -12.36
CA LYS A 177 20.10 -14.02 -11.78
C LYS A 177 19.93 -13.12 -10.57
N MET A 178 18.90 -12.29 -10.55
CA MET A 178 18.54 -11.52 -9.36
C MET A 178 18.14 -12.45 -8.20
N ARG A 179 17.35 -13.51 -8.47
CA ARG A 179 17.00 -14.49 -7.43
C ARG A 179 18.24 -15.23 -6.91
N GLU A 180 19.15 -15.66 -7.78
CA GLU A 180 20.42 -16.28 -7.40
C GLU A 180 21.23 -15.37 -6.45
N TYR A 181 21.39 -14.09 -6.80
CA TYR A 181 22.08 -13.11 -5.95
C TYR A 181 21.40 -12.90 -4.60
N LEU A 182 20.08 -12.78 -4.57
CA LEU A 182 19.36 -12.57 -3.31
C LEU A 182 19.45 -13.81 -2.41
N ASN A 183 19.45 -15.02 -2.98
CA ASN A 183 19.67 -16.26 -2.24
C ASN A 183 21.07 -16.31 -1.63
N SER A 184 22.11 -15.84 -2.32
CA SER A 184 23.46 -15.83 -1.77
C SER A 184 23.54 -14.98 -0.49
N ILE A 185 22.87 -13.82 -0.45
CA ILE A 185 22.79 -12.98 0.75
C ILE A 185 22.09 -13.72 1.90
N LEU A 186 21.01 -14.45 1.59
CA LEU A 186 20.19 -15.14 2.60
C LEU A 186 20.91 -16.35 3.23
N ILE A 187 21.91 -16.90 2.53
CA ILE A 187 22.74 -18.05 2.98
C ILE A 187 23.96 -17.56 3.78
N ASP A 188 24.62 -16.47 3.35
CA ASP A 188 25.95 -15.99 3.81
C ASP A 188 26.08 -15.61 5.29
N LYS A 189 25.00 -15.63 6.09
CA LYS A 189 25.05 -15.39 7.56
C LYS A 189 24.47 -16.54 8.39
N SER A 190 24.40 -17.74 7.81
CA SER A 190 24.02 -18.97 8.52
C SER A 190 25.21 -19.67 9.18
N GLU A 191 26.41 -19.09 9.09
CA GLU A 191 27.68 -19.56 9.68
C GLU A 191 28.19 -18.61 10.76
#